data_AF-A0A551YDL4-F1
#
_entry.id   AF-A0A551YDL4-F1
#
_cell.length_a   1.000
_cell.length_b   1.000
_cell.length_c   1.000
_cell.angle_alpha   90.00
_cell.angle_beta   90.00
_cell.angle_gamma   90.00
#
_symmetry.space_group_name_H-M   'P 1'
#
loop_
_entity.id
_entity.type
_entity.pdbx_description
1 polymer ?
#
loop_
_entity_poly.entity_id
_entity_poly.type
_entity_poly.pdbx_seq_one_letter_code
_entity_poly.pdbx_strand_id
1 'polypeptide(L)'
;MVALITPKPAKTSRLTTQTQEIAENTFTLRCLDWDRDRFDIEFGLENGTTYNSFVIQGEKTALIDTSHRKFDRLYLDELTKLININHLDYLIISHTEPDHSGLVKEVLELVPEVTVVGAKVAMQFLENMVHRPFKQLIVKGGDTLDLGNGHVLEFVSAPNLHWPDTIFTFDAKTATLFTCDAFGMHFCDDQTYDQEKDLLEADFQTYYDCLMRPNARSVLGAIKRIEKFEINLIATGHGPLLKHHISDWVGRYQTWSQEQTSADTLVAVFFTQDYGQSEHLATMISQGLTKNDVVTELVDMNNADPHEVRELINQSKGVVIGMPPQSSPINQTILSTILAAVNGKQAVGLFESGGGEDEPIFPLKNKLQEIGAIEAFPPLLVKDNSHQSLDLIADEAGTDLGQWLSREKTIKQIKSINNDLEKALGRVSTGLYLITSQKADLSSAMVASWVTQASLNPLGVAIAVAKDRAMVSFLQPGDTFVLNVLAEDNYQKLIKHFLKRFSPGSNRFEGIKTYTANNGSPILADALAYIECEVTSRLDCGDHWVVYCTVNTGRVARLDVLTAVHHRKVGNHY
;
A
#
# COMPACT_ATOMS: atom_id res chain seq x y z
N MET A 1 17.67 48.54 -4.52
CA MET A 1 19.03 47.99 -4.37
C MET A 1 18.95 46.51 -4.66
N VAL A 2 19.45 46.08 -5.82
CA VAL A 2 19.60 44.65 -6.15
C VAL A 2 20.88 44.20 -5.43
N ALA A 3 20.75 43.28 -4.47
CA ALA A 3 21.90 42.70 -3.80
C ALA A 3 22.68 41.85 -4.81
N LEU A 4 23.88 42.30 -5.17
CA LEU A 4 24.84 41.52 -5.94
C LEU A 4 25.26 40.32 -5.07
N ILE A 5 24.80 39.13 -5.45
CA ILE A 5 25.26 37.86 -4.90
C ILE A 5 26.69 37.66 -5.41
N THR A 6 27.67 37.90 -4.55
CA THR A 6 29.06 37.48 -4.80
C THR A 6 29.11 35.95 -4.90
N PRO A 7 29.75 35.37 -5.93
CA PRO A 7 29.92 33.93 -6.01
C PRO A 7 30.75 33.45 -4.82
N LYS A 8 30.23 32.49 -4.05
CA LYS A 8 31.05 31.75 -3.07
C LYS A 8 32.21 31.08 -3.84
N PRO A 9 33.46 31.14 -3.34
CA PRO A 9 34.57 30.43 -3.96
C PRO A 9 34.24 28.93 -4.03
N ALA A 10 34.58 28.28 -5.14
CA ALA A 10 34.39 26.85 -5.32
C ALA A 10 35.15 26.11 -4.21
N LYS A 11 34.41 25.48 -3.27
CA LYS A 11 35.00 24.53 -2.33
C LYS A 11 35.60 23.41 -3.17
N THR A 12 36.91 23.20 -3.06
CA THR A 12 37.55 21.96 -3.52
C THR A 12 36.91 20.80 -2.77
N SER A 13 36.21 19.91 -3.49
CA SER A 13 35.52 18.76 -2.92
C SER A 13 36.52 17.81 -2.27
N ARG A 14 36.34 17.50 -1.00
CA ARG A 14 37.08 16.50 -0.24
C ARG A 14 36.51 15.12 -0.57
N LEU A 15 36.95 14.56 -1.68
CA LEU A 15 36.64 13.19 -2.10
C LEU A 15 37.87 12.32 -1.89
N THR A 16 37.75 11.25 -1.11
CA THR A 16 38.83 10.29 -0.85
C THR A 16 38.34 8.86 -1.07
N THR A 17 39.28 7.93 -1.24
CA THR A 17 38.97 6.49 -1.33
C THR A 17 39.71 5.74 -0.23
N GLN A 18 39.10 4.66 0.25
CA GLN A 18 39.68 3.78 1.25
C GLN A 18 39.43 2.32 0.83
N THR A 19 40.46 1.50 0.90
CA THR A 19 40.35 0.05 0.66
C THR A 19 40.77 -0.72 1.90
N GLN A 20 40.06 -1.81 2.20
CA GLN A 20 40.38 -2.69 3.32
C GLN A 20 39.87 -4.11 3.07
N GLU A 21 40.64 -5.12 3.48
CA GLU A 21 40.15 -6.50 3.57
C GLU A 21 39.20 -6.62 4.78
N ILE A 22 37.94 -6.97 4.51
CA ILE A 22 36.87 -7.01 5.53
C ILE A 22 36.52 -8.43 5.98
N ALA A 23 36.84 -9.43 5.15
CA ALA A 23 36.77 -10.86 5.42
C ALA A 23 37.72 -11.61 4.46
N GLU A 24 37.86 -12.94 4.60
CA GLU A 24 38.74 -13.75 3.75
C GLU A 24 38.50 -13.47 2.26
N ASN A 25 39.52 -12.96 1.55
CA ASN A 25 39.45 -12.60 0.13
C ASN A 25 38.29 -11.67 -0.26
N THR A 26 37.82 -10.88 0.69
CA THR A 26 36.69 -9.95 0.52
C THR A 26 37.13 -8.55 0.94
N PHE A 27 37.05 -7.62 0.01
CA PHE A 27 37.56 -6.26 0.18
C PHE A 27 36.44 -5.24 0.02
N THR A 28 36.48 -4.17 0.81
CA THR A 28 35.66 -2.98 0.57
C THR A 28 36.46 -1.93 -0.17
N LEU A 29 35.80 -1.19 -1.06
CA LEU A 29 36.29 0.03 -1.67
C LEU A 29 35.28 1.14 -1.35
N ARG A 30 35.63 1.97 -0.37
CA ARG A 30 34.78 3.04 0.15
C ARG A 30 35.16 4.35 -0.53
N CYS A 31 34.19 5.00 -1.16
CA CYS A 31 34.32 6.34 -1.70
C CYS A 31 33.76 7.36 -0.70
N LEU A 32 34.64 8.06 0.01
CA LEU A 32 34.31 8.99 1.10
C LEU A 32 34.03 10.39 0.54
N ASP A 33 32.81 10.87 0.69
CA ASP A 33 32.41 12.24 0.36
C ASP A 33 32.14 13.04 1.64
N TRP A 34 33.16 13.76 2.06
CA TRP A 34 33.15 14.57 3.29
C TRP A 34 32.37 15.87 3.17
N ASP A 35 32.04 16.29 1.94
CA ASP A 35 31.42 17.60 1.68
C ASP A 35 29.96 17.47 1.23
N ARG A 36 29.41 16.25 1.17
CA ARG A 36 28.00 16.03 0.87
C ARG A 36 27.15 16.63 1.98
N ASP A 37 26.39 17.67 1.65
CA ASP A 37 25.53 18.39 2.59
C ASP A 37 24.04 18.12 2.38
N ARG A 38 23.68 17.30 1.38
CA ARG A 38 22.31 16.87 1.07
C ARG A 38 22.27 15.50 0.42
N PHE A 39 21.32 14.66 0.79
CA PHE A 39 20.96 13.48 0.00
C PHE A 39 19.63 13.77 -0.71
N ASP A 40 19.66 13.66 -2.05
CA ASP A 40 18.62 14.18 -2.93
C ASP A 40 18.18 15.65 -2.62
N ILE A 41 16.99 16.06 -3.05
CA ILE A 41 16.39 17.38 -2.82
C ILE A 41 15.90 17.54 -1.37
N GLU A 42 15.67 16.43 -0.65
CA GLU A 42 14.69 16.37 0.43
C GLU A 42 15.24 16.56 1.85
N PHE A 43 16.51 16.21 2.14
CA PHE A 43 17.06 16.41 3.50
C PHE A 43 18.58 16.63 3.54
N GLY A 44 18.99 17.50 4.48
CA GLY A 44 20.38 17.90 4.69
C GLY A 44 21.19 16.84 5.41
N LEU A 45 22.48 16.76 5.08
CA LEU A 45 23.46 15.91 5.75
C LEU A 45 24.42 16.79 6.54
N GLU A 46 24.76 16.38 7.76
CA GLU A 46 25.75 17.07 8.59
C GLU A 46 27.14 16.41 8.51
N ASN A 47 27.18 15.09 8.27
CA ASN A 47 28.38 14.27 8.42
C ASN A 47 28.92 13.68 7.10
N GLY A 48 28.49 14.17 5.94
CA GLY A 48 28.88 13.61 4.65
C GLY A 48 28.31 12.20 4.43
N THR A 49 28.87 11.46 3.47
CA THR A 49 28.50 10.05 3.26
C THR A 49 29.64 9.23 2.62
N THR A 50 29.43 7.93 2.46
CA THR A 50 30.30 7.05 1.69
C THR A 50 29.48 6.30 0.63
N TYR A 51 30.14 5.85 -0.43
CA TYR A 51 29.58 4.91 -1.41
C TYR A 51 30.49 3.70 -1.43
N ASN A 52 30.02 2.60 -0.84
CA ASN A 52 30.82 1.42 -0.58
C ASN A 52 30.52 0.35 -1.65
N SER A 53 31.55 -0.09 -2.36
CA SER A 53 31.49 -1.29 -3.19
C SER A 53 32.38 -2.39 -2.63
N PHE A 54 32.20 -3.62 -3.12
CA PHE A 54 32.86 -4.79 -2.54
C PHE A 54 33.41 -5.73 -3.62
N VAL A 55 34.59 -6.29 -3.37
CA VAL A 55 35.22 -7.27 -4.25
C VAL A 55 35.37 -8.58 -3.50
N ILE A 56 34.94 -9.68 -4.13
CA ILE A 56 35.10 -11.05 -3.62
C ILE A 56 35.96 -11.84 -4.60
N GLN A 57 37.05 -12.43 -4.12
CA GLN A 57 38.01 -13.18 -4.94
C GLN A 57 38.01 -14.68 -4.61
N GLY A 58 37.24 -15.45 -5.37
CA GLY A 58 37.29 -16.91 -5.38
C GLY A 58 38.18 -17.46 -6.51
N GLU A 59 37.75 -18.56 -7.13
CA GLU A 59 38.23 -18.95 -8.46
C GLU A 59 37.75 -17.95 -9.54
N LYS A 60 36.58 -17.35 -9.29
CA LYS A 60 36.01 -16.23 -10.05
C LYS A 60 35.98 -14.98 -9.18
N THR A 61 36.10 -13.82 -9.80
CA THR A 61 36.05 -12.52 -9.11
C THR A 61 34.71 -11.84 -9.35
N ALA A 62 34.07 -11.37 -8.27
CA ALA A 62 32.87 -10.56 -8.33
C ALA A 62 33.11 -9.17 -7.73
N LEU A 63 32.54 -8.15 -8.39
CA LEU A 63 32.37 -6.80 -7.87
C LEU A 63 30.90 -6.61 -7.53
N ILE A 64 30.59 -6.22 -6.29
CA ILE A 64 29.24 -5.89 -5.81
C ILE A 64 29.12 -4.37 -5.76
N ASP A 65 28.14 -3.86 -6.51
CA ASP A 65 27.84 -2.46 -6.76
C ASP A 65 29.04 -1.66 -7.30
N THR A 66 28.79 -0.41 -7.64
CA THR A 66 29.81 0.54 -8.05
C THR A 66 29.77 1.77 -7.13
N SER A 67 29.93 2.97 -7.68
CA SER A 67 29.94 4.19 -6.89
C SER A 67 29.30 5.33 -7.66
N HIS A 68 29.14 6.46 -6.97
CA HIS A 68 28.63 7.67 -7.56
C HIS A 68 29.61 8.21 -8.59
N ARG A 69 29.08 8.65 -9.75
CA ARG A 69 29.87 9.17 -10.88
C ARG A 69 30.94 10.22 -10.55
N LYS A 70 30.81 10.99 -9.47
CA LYS A 70 31.82 11.98 -9.05
C LYS A 70 33.16 11.33 -8.64
N PHE A 71 33.14 10.04 -8.31
CA PHE A 71 34.32 9.26 -7.97
C PHE A 71 34.96 8.57 -9.17
N ASP A 72 34.37 8.60 -10.38
CA ASP A 72 34.81 7.87 -11.59
C ASP A 72 36.31 7.54 -11.61
N ARG A 73 37.16 8.56 -11.77
CA ARG A 73 38.61 8.37 -11.83
C ARG A 73 39.21 7.78 -10.55
N LEU A 74 38.84 8.30 -9.38
CA LEU A 74 39.35 7.81 -8.08
C LEU A 74 38.97 6.35 -7.85
N TYR A 75 37.74 5.98 -8.22
CA TYR A 75 37.18 4.64 -8.09
C TYR A 75 37.89 3.66 -9.01
N LEU A 76 37.99 3.97 -10.31
CA LEU A 76 38.63 3.09 -11.29
C LEU A 76 40.13 2.92 -11.04
N ASP A 77 40.83 4.01 -10.68
CA ASP A 77 42.25 3.96 -10.33
C ASP A 77 42.49 3.07 -9.10
N GLU A 78 41.59 3.07 -8.13
CA GLU A 78 41.73 2.27 -6.91
C GLU A 78 41.28 0.80 -7.13
N LEU A 79 40.20 0.58 -7.88
CA LEU A 79 39.72 -0.75 -8.24
C LEU A 79 40.78 -1.54 -9.03
N THR A 80 41.46 -0.88 -9.97
CA THR A 80 42.52 -1.52 -10.79
C THR A 80 43.81 -1.80 -10.02
N LYS A 81 44.03 -1.16 -8.86
CA LYS A 81 45.10 -1.55 -7.93
C LYS A 81 44.68 -2.71 -7.05
N LEU A 82 43.41 -2.77 -6.67
CA LEU A 82 42.86 -3.82 -5.81
C LEU A 82 42.78 -5.17 -6.52
N ILE A 83 42.37 -5.16 -7.79
CA ILE A 83 42.26 -6.38 -8.61
C ILE A 83 42.83 -6.20 -10.01
N ASN A 84 43.22 -7.32 -10.62
CA ASN A 84 43.38 -7.37 -12.08
C ASN A 84 41.98 -7.32 -12.71
N ILE A 85 41.58 -6.13 -13.16
CA ILE A 85 40.22 -5.87 -13.69
C ILE A 85 39.86 -6.79 -14.87
N ASN A 86 40.84 -7.26 -15.64
CA ASN A 86 40.59 -8.19 -16.77
C ASN A 86 40.11 -9.58 -16.33
N HIS A 87 40.21 -9.90 -15.03
CA HIS A 87 39.73 -11.16 -14.44
C HIS A 87 38.41 -10.96 -13.68
N LEU A 88 37.71 -9.83 -13.90
CA LEU A 88 36.38 -9.62 -13.32
C LEU A 88 35.34 -10.46 -14.07
N ASP A 89 34.81 -11.48 -13.41
CA ASP A 89 33.81 -12.39 -13.99
C ASP A 89 32.39 -11.84 -13.85
N TYR A 90 32.08 -11.25 -12.68
CA TYR A 90 30.73 -10.79 -12.34
C TYR A 90 30.71 -9.35 -11.82
N LEU A 91 29.72 -8.60 -12.28
CA LEU A 91 29.31 -7.32 -11.71
C LEU A 91 27.91 -7.49 -11.11
N ILE A 92 27.84 -7.65 -9.80
CA ILE A 92 26.59 -7.84 -9.07
C ILE A 92 26.02 -6.47 -8.74
N ILE A 93 24.78 -6.21 -9.16
CA ILE A 93 24.06 -4.96 -8.89
C ILE A 93 22.94 -5.28 -7.90
N SER A 94 23.14 -4.85 -6.67
CA SER A 94 22.15 -4.95 -5.60
C SER A 94 21.06 -3.89 -5.73
N HIS A 95 21.40 -2.73 -6.28
CA HIS A 95 20.49 -1.61 -6.45
C HIS A 95 20.97 -0.65 -7.57
N THR A 96 20.04 -0.13 -8.36
CA THR A 96 20.32 0.68 -9.54
C THR A 96 20.28 2.19 -9.33
N GLU A 97 20.06 2.69 -8.11
CA GLU A 97 20.16 4.13 -7.87
C GLU A 97 21.56 4.65 -8.29
N PRO A 98 21.67 5.82 -8.97
CA PRO A 98 22.91 6.24 -9.63
C PRO A 98 24.12 6.48 -8.72
N ASP A 99 23.93 6.50 -7.41
CA ASP A 99 25.02 6.64 -6.45
C ASP A 99 25.69 5.30 -6.08
N HIS A 100 25.04 4.18 -6.38
CA HIS A 100 25.62 2.83 -6.33
C HIS A 100 25.90 2.25 -7.71
N SER A 101 25.15 2.64 -8.74
CA SER A 101 25.26 2.11 -10.10
C SER A 101 25.92 3.07 -11.10
N GLY A 102 26.33 4.25 -10.64
CA GLY A 102 26.75 5.37 -11.49
C GLY A 102 27.99 5.13 -12.36
N LEU A 103 28.76 4.06 -12.09
CA LEU A 103 29.96 3.68 -12.83
C LEU A 103 29.84 2.32 -13.55
N VAL A 104 28.64 1.74 -13.60
CA VAL A 104 28.41 0.46 -14.31
C VAL A 104 28.82 0.54 -15.77
N LYS A 105 28.53 1.66 -16.43
CA LYS A 105 28.90 1.87 -17.84
C LYS A 105 30.42 1.87 -18.01
N GLU A 106 31.14 2.59 -17.16
CA GLU A 106 32.59 2.70 -17.18
C GLU A 106 33.26 1.33 -16.89
N VAL A 107 32.71 0.52 -15.99
CA VAL A 107 33.17 -0.87 -15.77
C VAL A 107 32.94 -1.75 -17.02
N LEU A 108 31.78 -1.64 -17.67
CA LEU A 108 31.47 -2.36 -18.92
C LEU A 108 32.30 -1.90 -20.14
N GLU A 109 32.90 -0.71 -20.08
CA GLU A 109 33.87 -0.24 -21.07
C GLU A 109 35.25 -0.87 -20.84
N LEU A 110 35.66 -1.06 -19.58
CA LEU A 110 36.91 -1.73 -19.22
C LEU A 110 36.85 -3.25 -19.40
N VAL A 111 35.70 -3.88 -19.06
CA VAL A 111 35.51 -5.33 -19.12
C VAL A 111 34.20 -5.67 -19.84
N PRO A 112 34.13 -5.56 -21.17
CA PRO A 112 32.89 -5.78 -21.93
C PRO A 112 32.29 -7.19 -21.77
N GLU A 113 33.11 -8.17 -21.37
CA GLU A 113 32.73 -9.58 -21.26
C GLU A 113 32.19 -9.98 -19.88
N VAL A 114 32.22 -9.07 -18.89
CA VAL A 114 31.71 -9.30 -17.53
C VAL A 114 30.22 -9.65 -17.57
N THR A 115 29.78 -10.55 -16.70
CA THR A 115 28.36 -10.88 -16.55
C THR A 115 27.75 -10.01 -15.45
N VAL A 116 26.78 -9.16 -15.83
CA VAL A 116 26.02 -8.35 -14.88
C VAL A 116 24.98 -9.24 -14.19
N VAL A 117 24.95 -9.26 -12.87
CA VAL A 117 24.06 -10.12 -12.07
C VAL A 117 23.13 -9.24 -11.25
N GLY A 118 21.84 -9.56 -11.20
CA GLY A 118 20.90 -8.83 -10.35
C GLY A 118 19.44 -9.22 -10.59
N ALA A 119 18.53 -8.56 -9.89
CA ALA A 119 17.10 -8.81 -10.02
C ALA A 119 16.59 -8.45 -11.43
N LYS A 120 15.46 -9.07 -11.84
CA LYS A 120 14.83 -8.79 -13.14
C LYS A 120 14.53 -7.29 -13.33
N VAL A 121 14.04 -6.62 -12.29
CA VAL A 121 13.72 -5.19 -12.32
C VAL A 121 14.99 -4.35 -12.46
N ALA A 122 16.08 -4.73 -11.76
CA ALA A 122 17.38 -4.07 -11.90
C ALA A 122 17.88 -4.12 -13.34
N MET A 123 17.77 -5.26 -14.01
CA MET A 123 18.19 -5.39 -15.42
C MET A 123 17.38 -4.47 -16.34
N GLN A 124 16.06 -4.35 -16.13
CA GLN A 124 15.20 -3.44 -16.89
C GLN A 124 15.62 -1.98 -16.71
N PHE A 125 16.00 -1.57 -15.50
CA PHE A 125 16.49 -0.22 -15.25
C PHE A 125 17.88 0.00 -15.88
N LEU A 126 18.81 -0.93 -15.71
CA LEU A 126 20.15 -0.82 -16.29
C LEU A 126 20.15 -0.77 -17.82
N GLU A 127 19.29 -1.52 -18.51
CA GLU A 127 19.15 -1.44 -19.97
C GLU A 127 18.82 0.00 -20.43
N ASN A 128 17.98 0.69 -19.64
CA ASN A 128 17.62 2.10 -19.87
C ASN A 128 18.68 3.10 -19.41
N MET A 129 19.68 2.70 -18.61
CA MET A 129 20.75 3.59 -18.14
C MET A 129 22.03 3.47 -18.98
N VAL A 130 22.42 2.25 -19.34
CA VAL A 130 23.69 1.96 -20.03
C VAL A 130 23.54 2.12 -21.55
N HIS A 131 22.34 1.90 -22.10
CA HIS A 131 22.03 2.02 -23.54
C HIS A 131 22.94 1.18 -24.47
N ARG A 132 23.43 0.03 -24.00
CA ARG A 132 24.14 -0.97 -24.81
C ARG A 132 23.84 -2.37 -24.30
N PRO A 133 23.92 -3.41 -25.14
CA PRO A 133 23.85 -4.79 -24.69
C PRO A 133 25.03 -5.13 -23.77
N PHE A 134 24.76 -5.93 -22.75
CA PHE A 134 25.73 -6.56 -21.85
C PHE A 134 25.27 -7.99 -21.52
N LYS A 135 26.21 -8.85 -21.11
CA LYS A 135 25.83 -10.19 -20.62
C LYS A 135 25.14 -10.03 -19.28
N GLN A 136 24.01 -10.69 -19.09
CA GLN A 136 23.23 -10.60 -17.87
C GLN A 136 22.88 -11.98 -17.31
N LEU A 137 22.85 -12.09 -15.99
CA LEU A 137 22.34 -13.21 -15.21
C LEU A 137 21.26 -12.67 -14.26
N ILE A 138 20.00 -12.96 -14.58
CA ILE A 138 18.87 -12.58 -13.73
C ILE A 138 18.78 -13.57 -12.57
N VAL A 139 18.74 -13.05 -11.35
CA VAL A 139 18.61 -13.81 -10.11
C VAL A 139 17.36 -13.42 -9.33
N LYS A 140 16.84 -14.35 -8.53
CA LYS A 140 15.74 -14.15 -7.58
C LYS A 140 16.14 -14.67 -6.19
N GLY A 141 15.27 -14.43 -5.21
CA GLY A 141 15.48 -14.91 -3.84
C GLY A 141 15.72 -16.44 -3.80
N GLY A 142 16.81 -16.84 -3.15
CA GLY A 142 17.25 -18.23 -2.99
C GLY A 142 18.11 -18.78 -4.12
N ASP A 143 18.30 -18.04 -5.23
CA ASP A 143 19.28 -18.42 -6.24
C ASP A 143 20.71 -18.28 -5.68
N THR A 144 21.64 -19.07 -6.23
CA THR A 144 23.04 -19.06 -5.80
C THR A 144 24.02 -18.84 -6.95
N LEU A 145 25.18 -18.26 -6.61
CA LEU A 145 26.30 -18.05 -7.51
C LEU A 145 27.60 -18.50 -6.83
N ASP A 146 28.20 -19.57 -7.34
CA ASP A 146 29.47 -20.09 -6.82
C ASP A 146 30.66 -19.37 -7.49
N LEU A 147 31.45 -18.68 -6.66
CA LEU A 147 32.69 -18.04 -7.07
C LEU A 147 33.91 -18.94 -6.87
N GLY A 148 33.77 -20.14 -6.32
CA GLY A 148 34.86 -21.04 -5.95
C GLY A 148 35.49 -20.68 -4.60
N ASN A 149 36.43 -21.52 -4.14
CA ASN A 149 37.08 -21.40 -2.82
C ASN A 149 36.11 -21.33 -1.62
N GLY A 150 34.88 -21.83 -1.79
CA GLY A 150 33.83 -21.83 -0.78
C GLY A 150 32.93 -20.59 -0.78
N HIS A 151 33.25 -19.55 -1.56
CA HIS A 151 32.40 -18.36 -1.71
C HIS A 151 31.17 -18.68 -2.57
N VAL A 152 30.12 -19.16 -1.92
CA VAL A 152 28.82 -19.39 -2.53
C VAL A 152 27.90 -18.25 -2.12
N LEU A 153 27.58 -17.40 -3.08
CA LEU A 153 26.69 -16.27 -2.87
C LEU A 153 25.24 -16.75 -2.97
N GLU A 154 24.41 -16.38 -2.00
CA GLU A 154 22.96 -16.58 -2.04
C GLU A 154 22.26 -15.22 -2.14
N PHE A 155 21.33 -15.09 -3.08
CA PHE A 155 20.58 -13.85 -3.26
C PHE A 155 19.31 -13.83 -2.41
N VAL A 156 19.03 -12.69 -1.78
CA VAL A 156 17.87 -12.54 -0.89
C VAL A 156 16.97 -11.43 -1.43
N SER A 157 15.73 -11.78 -1.79
CA SER A 157 14.74 -10.80 -2.27
C SER A 157 14.53 -9.72 -1.21
N ALA A 158 14.65 -8.45 -1.60
CA ALA A 158 14.49 -7.29 -0.73
C ALA A 158 13.85 -6.09 -1.45
N PRO A 159 12.78 -6.28 -2.26
CA PRO A 159 12.22 -5.20 -3.08
C PRO A 159 11.66 -4.08 -2.22
N ASN A 160 11.65 -2.88 -2.80
CA ASN A 160 11.20 -1.63 -2.17
C ASN A 160 12.03 -1.25 -0.93
N LEU A 161 13.32 -1.62 -0.89
CA LEU A 161 14.29 -1.18 0.13
C LEU A 161 15.44 -0.37 -0.51
N HIS A 162 15.21 0.86 -0.98
CA HIS A 162 13.92 1.56 -1.03
C HIS A 162 13.26 1.51 -2.43
N TRP A 163 13.94 1.00 -3.45
CA TRP A 163 13.41 0.82 -4.80
C TRP A 163 13.00 -0.63 -5.11
N PRO A 164 12.13 -0.87 -6.11
CA PRO A 164 11.60 -2.20 -6.41
C PRO A 164 12.66 -3.21 -6.91
N ASP A 165 13.85 -2.76 -7.28
CA ASP A 165 14.93 -3.59 -7.81
C ASP A 165 15.89 -4.15 -6.76
N THR A 166 15.78 -3.72 -5.50
CA THR A 166 16.73 -4.10 -4.45
C THR A 166 16.79 -5.61 -4.21
N ILE A 167 18.02 -6.15 -4.19
CA ILE A 167 18.32 -7.54 -3.81
C ILE A 167 19.60 -7.61 -2.98
N PHE A 168 19.57 -8.35 -1.87
CA PHE A 168 20.76 -8.56 -1.05
C PHE A 168 21.58 -9.75 -1.56
N THR A 169 22.86 -9.77 -1.22
CA THR A 169 23.76 -10.89 -1.50
C THR A 169 24.36 -11.39 -0.18
N PHE A 170 24.29 -12.68 0.11
CA PHE A 170 24.90 -13.29 1.28
C PHE A 170 26.04 -14.22 0.85
N ASP A 171 27.24 -14.02 1.38
CA ASP A 171 28.37 -14.94 1.15
C ASP A 171 28.48 -15.97 2.28
N ALA A 172 28.19 -17.23 1.97
CA ALA A 172 28.20 -18.32 2.93
C ALA A 172 29.58 -18.59 3.56
N LYS A 173 30.67 -18.27 2.86
CA LYS A 173 32.04 -18.50 3.36
C LYS A 173 32.39 -17.53 4.49
N THR A 174 32.08 -16.26 4.30
CA THR A 174 32.47 -15.18 5.21
C THR A 174 31.37 -14.77 6.17
N ALA A 175 30.14 -15.26 5.95
CA ALA A 175 28.94 -14.82 6.66
C ALA A 175 28.72 -13.30 6.55
N THR A 176 29.03 -12.75 5.36
CA THR A 176 28.84 -11.32 5.05
C THR A 176 27.56 -11.13 4.25
N LEU A 177 26.70 -10.21 4.70
CA LEU A 177 25.49 -9.80 4.00
C LEU A 177 25.69 -8.41 3.36
N PHE A 178 25.64 -8.35 2.04
CA PHE A 178 25.71 -7.11 1.24
C PHE A 178 24.29 -6.58 1.02
N THR A 179 24.05 -5.36 1.49
CA THR A 179 22.69 -4.82 1.69
C THR A 179 22.42 -3.52 0.95
N CYS A 180 23.44 -2.94 0.31
CA CYS A 180 23.36 -1.63 -0.32
C CYS A 180 22.73 -0.61 0.65
N ASP A 181 21.59 0.00 0.32
CA ASP A 181 20.96 1.00 1.18
C ASP A 181 20.43 0.47 2.51
N ALA A 182 19.97 -0.78 2.56
CA ALA A 182 19.36 -1.30 3.78
C ALA A 182 20.39 -1.35 4.93
N PHE A 183 19.98 -0.88 6.11
CA PHE A 183 20.85 -0.72 7.28
C PHE A 183 22.01 0.27 7.09
N GLY A 184 22.03 1.05 6.00
CA GLY A 184 22.98 2.12 5.78
C GLY A 184 22.74 3.34 6.67
N MET A 185 23.69 4.28 6.58
CA MET A 185 23.56 5.63 7.13
C MET A 185 24.46 6.60 6.37
N HIS A 186 24.06 7.88 6.30
CA HIS A 186 24.93 8.91 5.75
C HIS A 186 25.89 9.41 6.83
N PHE A 187 27.07 8.78 6.89
CA PHE A 187 28.12 9.15 7.82
C PHE A 187 29.49 8.93 7.16
N CYS A 188 30.28 9.98 7.00
CA CYS A 188 31.62 9.90 6.43
C CYS A 188 32.67 9.96 7.54
N ASP A 189 33.39 8.86 7.71
CA ASP A 189 34.51 8.76 8.64
C ASP A 189 35.55 7.74 8.15
N ASP A 190 36.78 7.88 8.65
CA ASP A 190 37.90 6.99 8.38
C ASP A 190 37.69 5.59 8.99
N GLN A 191 36.79 5.46 9.97
CA GLN A 191 36.41 4.16 10.54
C GLN A 191 35.58 3.35 9.54
N THR A 192 36.07 2.15 9.24
CA THR A 192 35.38 1.19 8.35
C THR A 192 34.17 0.55 9.02
N TYR A 193 34.18 0.40 10.35
CA TYR A 193 33.17 -0.36 11.10
C TYR A 193 32.45 0.50 12.14
N ASP A 194 31.32 -0.01 12.64
CA ASP A 194 30.40 0.60 13.60
C ASP A 194 30.91 0.66 15.06
N GLN A 195 32.17 1.00 15.29
CA GLN A 195 32.80 0.92 16.63
C GLN A 195 32.21 1.92 17.63
N GLU A 196 31.92 3.16 17.21
CA GLU A 196 31.37 4.21 18.05
C GLU A 196 29.86 4.33 17.89
N LYS A 197 29.12 3.32 18.36
CA LYS A 197 27.66 3.23 18.19
C LYS A 197 26.91 4.53 18.53
N ASP A 198 27.20 5.12 19.68
CA ASP A 198 26.51 6.32 20.19
C ASP A 198 26.63 7.52 19.25
N LEU A 199 27.73 7.62 18.49
CA LEU A 199 27.95 8.66 17.49
C LEU A 199 27.09 8.46 16.23
N LEU A 200 26.79 7.21 15.91
CA LEU A 200 26.13 6.79 14.67
C LEU A 200 24.60 6.73 14.78
N GLU A 201 24.05 6.63 15.99
CA GLU A 201 22.61 6.32 16.19
C GLU A 201 21.68 7.34 15.53
N ALA A 202 22.03 8.63 15.56
CA ALA A 202 21.20 9.70 15.02
C ALA A 202 21.11 9.65 13.49
N ASP A 203 22.25 9.46 12.81
CA ASP A 203 22.31 9.34 11.35
C ASP A 203 21.65 8.04 10.87
N PHE A 204 21.82 6.94 11.61
CA PHE A 204 21.15 5.67 11.31
C PHE A 204 19.62 5.77 11.43
N GLN A 205 19.11 6.42 12.48
CA GLN A 205 17.67 6.63 12.61
C GLN A 205 17.14 7.56 11.53
N THR A 206 17.84 8.68 11.26
CA THR A 206 17.44 9.63 10.20
C THR A 206 17.37 8.94 8.85
N TYR A 207 18.37 8.11 8.53
CA TYR A 207 18.39 7.33 7.30
C TYR A 207 17.19 6.39 7.18
N TYR A 208 16.86 5.67 8.27
CA TYR A 208 15.66 4.83 8.30
C TYR A 208 14.37 5.65 8.10
N ASP A 209 14.21 6.74 8.85
CA ASP A 209 13.01 7.58 8.81
C ASP A 209 12.74 8.15 7.42
N CYS A 210 13.81 8.49 6.68
CA CYS A 210 13.72 9.04 5.34
C CYS A 210 13.50 7.97 4.25
N LEU A 211 14.29 6.89 4.26
CA LEU A 211 14.35 5.96 3.12
C LEU A 211 13.55 4.68 3.35
N MET A 212 13.54 4.16 4.58
CA MET A 212 13.05 2.82 4.87
C MET A 212 11.67 2.80 5.50
N ARG A 213 11.34 3.81 6.32
CA ARG A 213 10.06 3.92 7.02
C ARG A 213 8.83 3.88 6.11
N PRO A 214 8.80 4.53 4.91
CA PRO A 214 7.69 4.38 3.98
C PRO A 214 7.44 2.93 3.55
N ASN A 215 8.49 2.12 3.55
CA ASN A 215 8.51 0.71 3.15
C ASN A 215 8.63 -0.24 4.36
N ALA A 216 8.18 0.16 5.55
CA ALA A 216 8.33 -0.59 6.80
C ALA A 216 7.89 -2.07 6.71
N ARG A 217 6.86 -2.39 5.91
CA ARG A 217 6.43 -3.79 5.68
C ARG A 217 7.47 -4.61 4.93
N SER A 218 8.06 -4.02 3.89
CA SER A 218 9.16 -4.61 3.12
C SER A 218 10.38 -4.82 4.00
N VAL A 219 10.67 -3.88 4.92
CA VAL A 219 11.77 -4.02 5.89
C VAL A 219 11.57 -5.26 6.75
N LEU A 220 10.36 -5.45 7.30
CA LEU A 220 10.04 -6.64 8.09
C LEU A 220 10.14 -7.94 7.29
N GLY A 221 9.72 -7.92 6.02
CA GLY A 221 9.86 -9.07 5.12
C GLY A 221 11.33 -9.42 4.87
N ALA A 222 12.17 -8.42 4.58
CA ALA A 222 13.60 -8.63 4.37
C ALA A 222 14.31 -9.13 5.64
N ILE A 223 14.03 -8.55 6.81
CA ILE A 223 14.57 -9.02 8.10
C ILE A 223 14.23 -10.49 8.32
N LYS A 224 12.98 -10.88 8.11
CA LYS A 224 12.54 -12.28 8.25
C LYS A 224 13.27 -13.23 7.32
N ARG A 225 13.56 -12.81 6.08
CA ARG A 225 14.29 -13.62 5.10
C ARG A 225 15.74 -13.83 5.47
N ILE A 226 16.36 -12.87 6.17
CA ILE A 226 17.76 -12.98 6.59
C ILE A 226 17.93 -13.68 7.95
N GLU A 227 16.87 -13.89 8.73
CA GLU A 227 16.91 -14.61 10.03
C GLU A 227 17.51 -16.02 9.96
N LYS A 228 17.44 -16.67 8.79
CA LYS A 228 18.00 -18.01 8.58
C LYS A 228 19.52 -18.02 8.46
N PHE A 229 20.16 -16.87 8.26
CA PHE A 229 21.60 -16.76 8.09
C PHE A 229 22.28 -16.39 9.40
N GLU A 230 23.42 -17.02 9.67
CA GLU A 230 24.37 -16.51 10.64
C GLU A 230 25.16 -15.38 9.97
N ILE A 231 25.00 -14.14 10.44
CA ILE A 231 25.60 -12.95 9.84
C ILE A 231 26.67 -12.39 10.79
N ASN A 232 27.91 -12.35 10.31
CA ASN A 232 29.06 -11.79 11.03
C ASN A 232 29.39 -10.36 10.63
N LEU A 233 28.89 -9.93 9.47
CA LEU A 233 29.14 -8.60 8.91
C LEU A 233 27.97 -8.20 8.00
N ILE A 234 27.43 -7.00 8.20
CA ILE A 234 26.55 -6.35 7.21
C ILE A 234 27.38 -5.31 6.47
N ALA A 235 27.58 -5.55 5.18
CA ALA A 235 28.26 -4.67 4.25
C ALA A 235 27.23 -3.71 3.61
N THR A 236 27.15 -2.50 4.16
CA THR A 236 26.23 -1.43 3.76
C THR A 236 26.82 -0.60 2.63
N GLY A 237 25.96 -0.07 1.75
CA GLY A 237 26.34 0.83 0.65
C GLY A 237 26.73 2.24 1.13
N HIS A 238 26.22 2.66 2.28
CA HIS A 238 26.53 3.95 2.91
C HIS A 238 26.97 3.81 4.36
N GLY A 239 27.99 4.59 4.73
CA GLY A 239 28.47 4.71 6.11
C GLY A 239 29.48 3.63 6.49
N PRO A 240 29.63 3.35 7.79
CA PRO A 240 30.41 2.21 8.27
C PRO A 240 29.69 0.89 8.00
N LEU A 241 30.47 -0.18 7.87
CA LEU A 241 29.98 -1.55 7.83
C LEU A 241 29.60 -1.99 9.25
N LEU A 242 28.54 -2.81 9.40
CA LEU A 242 28.04 -3.20 10.71
C LEU A 242 28.63 -4.54 11.14
N LYS A 243 29.42 -4.55 12.21
CA LYS A 243 30.14 -5.73 12.73
C LYS A 243 29.97 -5.91 14.23
N HIS A 244 30.02 -4.82 14.99
CA HIS A 244 30.05 -4.85 16.45
C HIS A 244 28.65 -4.87 17.07
N HIS A 245 27.67 -4.26 16.40
CA HIS A 245 26.32 -4.06 16.97
C HIS A 245 25.19 -4.54 16.04
N ILE A 246 25.44 -5.55 15.19
CA ILE A 246 24.48 -6.06 14.19
C ILE A 246 23.08 -6.32 14.78
N SER A 247 22.99 -7.05 15.90
CA SER A 247 21.71 -7.37 16.53
C SER A 247 20.94 -6.13 17.00
N ASP A 248 21.64 -5.07 17.39
CA ASP A 248 20.99 -3.82 17.83
C ASP A 248 20.46 -3.04 16.63
N TRP A 249 21.28 -2.87 15.59
CA TRP A 249 20.90 -2.17 14.37
C TRP A 249 19.71 -2.82 13.65
N VAL A 250 19.77 -4.15 13.47
CA VAL A 250 18.65 -4.90 12.88
C VAL A 250 17.42 -4.84 13.79
N GLY A 251 17.60 -4.95 15.11
CA GLY A 251 16.52 -4.87 16.10
C GLY A 251 15.81 -3.51 16.12
N ARG A 252 16.54 -2.41 15.88
CA ARG A 252 15.96 -1.06 15.72
C ARG A 252 15.09 -0.96 14.48
N TYR A 253 15.60 -1.36 13.31
CA TYR A 253 14.80 -1.41 12.08
C TYR A 253 13.54 -2.26 12.26
N GLN A 254 13.66 -3.41 12.92
CA GLN A 254 12.52 -4.28 13.23
C GLN A 254 11.50 -3.57 14.12
N THR A 255 11.95 -2.94 15.21
CA THR A 255 11.08 -2.26 16.17
C THR A 255 10.36 -1.08 15.52
N TRP A 256 11.11 -0.18 14.86
CA TRP A 256 10.53 0.99 14.19
C TRP A 256 9.53 0.59 13.10
N SER A 257 9.83 -0.47 12.35
CA SER A 257 8.93 -0.96 11.30
C SER A 257 7.69 -1.64 11.87
N GLN A 258 7.80 -2.36 12.99
CA GLN A 258 6.65 -2.91 13.70
C GLN A 258 5.75 -1.80 14.26
N GLU A 259 6.34 -0.77 14.87
CA GLU A 259 5.61 0.38 15.37
C GLU A 259 4.86 1.09 14.23
N GLN A 260 5.54 1.38 13.12
CA GLN A 260 4.95 2.02 11.95
C GLN A 260 3.80 1.19 11.34
N THR A 261 3.94 -0.13 11.26
CA THR A 261 2.94 -1.02 10.61
C THR A 261 1.79 -1.42 11.53
N SER A 262 1.99 -1.41 12.85
CA SER A 262 0.97 -1.77 13.85
C SER A 262 -0.19 -0.78 13.94
N ALA A 263 -0.02 0.45 13.42
CA ALA A 263 -1.04 1.50 13.43
C ALA A 263 -2.13 1.29 12.36
N ASP A 264 -1.82 0.57 11.29
CA ASP A 264 -2.64 0.51 10.07
C ASP A 264 -3.23 -0.88 9.84
N THR A 265 -4.53 -0.91 9.53
CA THR A 265 -5.18 -2.16 9.11
C THR A 265 -4.88 -2.40 7.63
N LEU A 266 -4.21 -3.50 7.29
CA LEU A 266 -3.82 -3.84 5.92
C LEU A 266 -4.78 -4.86 5.28
N VAL A 267 -5.11 -4.64 4.01
CA VAL A 267 -5.76 -5.61 3.13
C VAL A 267 -4.93 -5.83 1.87
N ALA A 268 -4.57 -7.09 1.59
CA ALA A 268 -3.96 -7.48 0.33
C ALA A 268 -5.04 -7.76 -0.71
N VAL A 269 -4.94 -7.16 -1.90
CA VAL A 269 -5.90 -7.30 -2.99
C VAL A 269 -5.18 -7.88 -4.19
N PHE A 270 -5.41 -9.15 -4.48
CA PHE A 270 -4.78 -9.85 -5.59
C PHE A 270 -5.66 -9.77 -6.85
N PHE A 271 -5.05 -9.40 -7.97
CA PHE A 271 -5.71 -9.27 -9.27
C PHE A 271 -4.82 -9.83 -10.38
N THR A 272 -5.35 -9.94 -11.60
CA THR A 272 -4.56 -10.33 -12.78
C THR A 272 -4.63 -9.20 -13.81
N GLN A 273 -3.49 -8.54 -14.05
CA GLN A 273 -3.43 -7.49 -15.08
C GLN A 273 -3.74 -8.07 -16.47
N ASP A 274 -4.35 -7.24 -17.33
CA ASP A 274 -4.75 -7.58 -18.70
C ASP A 274 -5.73 -8.77 -18.83
N TYR A 275 -6.46 -9.10 -17.75
CA TYR A 275 -7.45 -10.19 -17.74
C TYR A 275 -8.84 -9.71 -17.33
N GLY A 276 -9.76 -9.64 -18.31
CA GLY A 276 -11.14 -9.19 -18.07
C GLY A 276 -11.21 -7.79 -17.46
N GLN A 277 -11.96 -7.64 -16.38
CA GLN A 277 -12.10 -6.44 -15.55
C GLN A 277 -11.34 -6.56 -14.21
N SER A 278 -10.38 -7.48 -14.09
CA SER A 278 -9.76 -7.84 -12.81
C SER A 278 -9.14 -6.65 -12.07
N GLU A 279 -8.25 -5.92 -12.75
CA GLU A 279 -7.55 -4.74 -12.22
C GLU A 279 -8.52 -3.61 -11.84
N HIS A 280 -9.54 -3.39 -12.69
CA HIS A 280 -10.53 -2.35 -12.46
C HIS A 280 -11.37 -2.63 -11.21
N LEU A 281 -11.88 -3.85 -11.07
CA LEU A 281 -12.66 -4.25 -9.88
C LEU A 281 -11.80 -4.24 -8.61
N ALA A 282 -10.53 -4.69 -8.69
CA ALA A 282 -9.59 -4.59 -7.57
C ALA A 282 -9.39 -3.12 -7.14
N THR A 283 -9.31 -2.20 -8.09
CA THR A 283 -9.21 -0.76 -7.83
C THR A 283 -10.46 -0.21 -7.16
N MET A 284 -11.67 -0.56 -7.63
CA MET A 284 -12.92 -0.11 -7.02
C MET A 284 -13.11 -0.65 -5.60
N ILE A 285 -12.77 -1.92 -5.34
CA ILE A 285 -12.77 -2.50 -3.99
C ILE A 285 -11.77 -1.77 -3.10
N SER A 286 -10.57 -1.49 -3.60
CA SER A 286 -9.54 -0.73 -2.89
C SER A 286 -10.02 0.68 -2.51
N GLN A 287 -10.70 1.38 -3.43
CA GLN A 287 -11.31 2.67 -3.13
C GLN A 287 -12.35 2.58 -2.00
N GLY A 288 -13.20 1.54 -1.97
CA GLY A 288 -14.12 1.30 -0.87
C GLY A 288 -13.42 1.07 0.49
N LEU A 289 -12.33 0.30 0.49
CA LEU A 289 -11.54 0.02 1.69
C LEU A 289 -10.92 1.28 2.29
N THR A 290 -10.30 2.12 1.45
CA THR A 290 -9.60 3.34 1.89
C THR A 290 -10.52 4.37 2.55
N LYS A 291 -11.84 4.33 2.32
CA LYS A 291 -12.82 5.19 3.02
C LYS A 291 -12.89 4.96 4.54
N ASN A 292 -12.32 3.85 5.03
CA ASN A 292 -12.38 3.42 6.43
C ASN A 292 -10.99 3.36 7.09
N ASP A 293 -10.03 4.16 6.61
CA ASP A 293 -8.62 4.18 7.09
C ASP A 293 -7.94 2.79 7.02
N VAL A 294 -8.31 1.98 6.03
CA VAL A 294 -7.69 0.69 5.74
C VAL A 294 -6.67 0.89 4.62
N VAL A 295 -5.43 0.48 4.87
CA VAL A 295 -4.37 0.47 3.87
C VAL A 295 -4.55 -0.75 2.97
N THR A 296 -4.35 -0.55 1.68
CA THR A 296 -4.54 -1.57 0.65
C THR A 296 -3.25 -1.80 -0.12
N GLU A 297 -2.91 -3.05 -0.38
CA GLU A 297 -1.79 -3.42 -1.25
C GLU A 297 -2.32 -4.21 -2.43
N LEU A 298 -2.24 -3.62 -3.63
CA LEU A 298 -2.67 -4.25 -4.88
C LEU A 298 -1.53 -5.12 -5.41
N VAL A 299 -1.79 -6.39 -5.71
CA VAL A 299 -0.78 -7.33 -6.20
C VAL A 299 -1.24 -7.99 -7.49
N ASP A 300 -0.49 -7.77 -8.57
CA ASP A 300 -0.67 -8.48 -9.83
C ASP A 300 -0.07 -9.89 -9.74
N MET A 301 -0.94 -10.91 -9.85
CA MET A 301 -0.54 -12.30 -9.77
C MET A 301 0.41 -12.72 -10.91
N ASN A 302 0.43 -12.03 -12.05
CA ASN A 302 1.30 -12.39 -13.17
C ASN A 302 2.80 -12.21 -12.85
N ASN A 303 3.12 -11.31 -11.90
CA ASN A 303 4.50 -10.93 -11.56
C ASN A 303 4.84 -11.19 -10.09
N ALA A 304 3.91 -11.75 -9.31
CA ALA A 304 4.10 -11.95 -7.88
C ALA A 304 5.05 -13.11 -7.56
N ASP A 305 5.88 -12.94 -6.52
CA ASP A 305 6.68 -14.02 -5.96
C ASP A 305 5.90 -14.76 -4.85
N PRO A 306 5.84 -16.11 -4.85
CA PRO A 306 5.11 -16.87 -3.82
C PRO A 306 5.54 -16.57 -2.38
N HIS A 307 6.82 -16.30 -2.14
CA HIS A 307 7.31 -15.98 -0.80
C HIS A 307 6.77 -14.62 -0.33
N GLU A 308 6.82 -13.61 -1.21
CA GLU A 308 6.27 -12.27 -0.97
C GLU A 308 4.77 -12.31 -0.72
N VAL A 309 4.01 -13.07 -1.54
CA VAL A 309 2.58 -13.27 -1.37
C VAL A 309 2.24 -13.85 0.00
N ARG A 310 2.97 -14.88 0.44
CA ARG A 310 2.76 -15.50 1.76
C ARG A 310 3.02 -14.51 2.89
N GLU A 311 4.05 -13.68 2.78
CA GLU A 311 4.38 -12.68 3.79
C GLU A 311 3.32 -11.59 3.87
N LEU A 312 2.93 -11.04 2.72
CA LEU A 312 1.88 -10.02 2.64
C LEU A 312 0.57 -10.52 3.27
N ILE A 313 0.17 -11.75 2.98
CA ILE A 313 -1.02 -12.35 3.59
C ILE A 313 -0.86 -12.44 5.11
N ASN A 314 0.29 -12.88 5.62
CA ASN A 314 0.51 -12.98 7.06
C ASN A 314 0.44 -11.62 7.78
N GLN A 315 0.80 -10.54 7.10
CA GLN A 315 0.71 -9.17 7.62
C GLN A 315 -0.71 -8.58 7.49
N SER A 316 -1.52 -9.09 6.56
CA SER A 316 -2.84 -8.55 6.25
C SER A 316 -3.92 -9.00 7.23
N LYS A 317 -4.88 -8.12 7.53
CA LYS A 317 -6.11 -8.45 8.27
C LYS A 317 -7.25 -8.90 7.36
N GLY A 318 -7.20 -8.50 6.09
CA GLY A 318 -8.10 -9.01 5.07
C GLY A 318 -7.36 -9.38 3.78
N VAL A 319 -7.96 -10.27 3.00
CA VAL A 319 -7.44 -10.70 1.69
C VAL A 319 -8.57 -10.65 0.68
N VAL A 320 -8.38 -9.97 -0.43
CA VAL A 320 -9.32 -9.97 -1.56
C VAL A 320 -8.66 -10.68 -2.74
N ILE A 321 -9.40 -11.60 -3.37
CA ILE A 321 -8.87 -12.44 -4.45
C ILE A 321 -9.76 -12.28 -5.69
N GLY A 322 -9.20 -11.73 -6.76
CA GLY A 322 -9.76 -11.78 -8.11
C GLY A 322 -9.48 -13.13 -8.76
N MET A 323 -10.48 -13.74 -9.39
CA MET A 323 -10.31 -15.07 -9.99
C MET A 323 -9.42 -14.98 -11.23
N PRO A 324 -8.23 -15.61 -11.24
CA PRO A 324 -7.33 -15.57 -12.40
C PRO A 324 -7.80 -16.49 -13.53
N PRO A 325 -7.18 -16.43 -14.72
CA PRO A 325 -7.39 -17.43 -15.77
C PRO A 325 -6.93 -18.82 -15.33
N GLN A 326 -7.77 -19.84 -15.60
CA GLN A 326 -7.44 -21.25 -15.35
C GLN A 326 -6.19 -21.72 -16.10
N SER A 327 -5.92 -21.13 -17.26
CA SER A 327 -4.83 -21.51 -18.16
C SER A 327 -3.45 -20.98 -17.75
N SER A 328 -3.35 -20.07 -16.77
CA SER A 328 -2.07 -19.47 -16.35
C SER A 328 -1.41 -20.25 -15.20
N PRO A 329 -0.29 -20.98 -15.43
CA PRO A 329 0.38 -21.76 -14.38
C PRO A 329 0.96 -20.88 -13.27
N ILE A 330 1.38 -19.66 -13.61
CA ILE A 330 1.89 -18.67 -12.65
C ILE A 330 0.77 -18.29 -11.68
N ASN A 331 -0.39 -17.90 -12.21
CA ASN A 331 -1.52 -17.49 -11.36
C ASN A 331 -2.05 -18.65 -10.51
N GLN A 332 -2.04 -19.88 -11.02
CA GLN A 332 -2.41 -21.08 -10.24
C GLN A 332 -1.44 -21.35 -9.09
N THR A 333 -0.15 -21.09 -9.28
CA THR A 333 0.87 -21.20 -8.22
C THR A 333 0.66 -20.15 -7.14
N ILE A 334 0.38 -18.90 -7.54
CA ILE A 334 0.09 -17.81 -6.61
C ILE A 334 -1.22 -18.07 -5.85
N LEU A 335 -2.29 -18.47 -6.53
CA LEU A 335 -3.56 -18.80 -5.90
C LEU A 335 -3.41 -19.94 -4.86
N SER A 336 -2.65 -20.98 -5.19
CA SER A 336 -2.34 -22.07 -4.26
C SER A 336 -1.56 -21.58 -3.04
N THR A 337 -0.66 -20.62 -3.25
CA THR A 337 0.11 -19.98 -2.18
C THR A 337 -0.77 -19.12 -1.28
N ILE A 338 -1.72 -18.36 -1.86
CA ILE A 338 -2.71 -17.59 -1.12
C ILE A 338 -3.53 -18.51 -0.21
N LEU A 339 -4.09 -19.58 -0.78
CA LEU A 339 -4.86 -20.58 -0.02
C LEU A 339 -4.08 -21.20 1.13
N ALA A 340 -2.79 -21.46 0.93
CA ALA A 340 -1.93 -22.05 1.95
C ALA A 340 -1.42 -21.05 3.01
N ALA A 341 -1.65 -19.75 2.83
CA ALA A 341 -1.19 -18.69 3.74
C ALA A 341 -2.34 -18.06 4.53
N VAL A 342 -3.56 -18.01 3.97
CA VAL A 342 -4.75 -17.47 4.65
C VAL A 342 -5.07 -18.27 5.92
N ASN A 343 -5.46 -17.57 6.99
CA ASN A 343 -5.86 -18.17 8.26
C ASN A 343 -7.24 -17.71 8.73
N GLY A 344 -7.84 -18.46 9.66
CA GLY A 344 -9.22 -18.25 10.12
C GLY A 344 -9.51 -16.95 10.89
N LYS A 345 -8.52 -16.09 11.14
CA LYS A 345 -8.74 -14.76 11.74
C LYS A 345 -8.93 -13.66 10.70
N GLN A 346 -8.68 -13.94 9.42
CA GLN A 346 -8.70 -12.96 8.35
C GLN A 346 -10.08 -12.88 7.69
N ALA A 347 -10.47 -11.68 7.27
CA ALA A 347 -11.62 -11.50 6.40
C ALA A 347 -11.24 -11.70 4.93
N VAL A 348 -12.05 -12.43 4.17
CA VAL A 348 -11.77 -12.76 2.77
C VAL A 348 -12.91 -12.34 1.86
N GLY A 349 -12.57 -11.62 0.79
CA GLY A 349 -13.47 -11.22 -0.29
C GLY A 349 -13.05 -11.87 -1.61
N LEU A 350 -14.03 -12.27 -2.44
CA LEU A 350 -13.78 -12.93 -3.72
C LEU A 350 -14.56 -12.21 -4.84
N PHE A 351 -13.95 -12.07 -6.00
CA PHE A 351 -14.62 -11.53 -7.19
C PHE A 351 -14.20 -12.25 -8.48
N GLU A 352 -15.14 -12.40 -9.42
CA GLU A 352 -14.85 -12.85 -10.79
C GLU A 352 -14.17 -11.74 -11.60
N SER A 353 -13.20 -12.09 -12.43
CA SER A 353 -12.51 -11.13 -13.29
C SER A 353 -13.28 -10.87 -14.58
N GLY A 354 -14.16 -11.79 -15.02
CA GLY A 354 -14.91 -11.67 -16.25
C GLY A 354 -14.07 -11.87 -17.52
N GLY A 355 -13.00 -12.68 -17.45
CA GLY A 355 -12.14 -12.99 -18.59
C GLY A 355 -12.57 -14.22 -19.41
N GLY A 356 -13.61 -14.94 -18.95
CA GLY A 356 -14.27 -16.04 -19.67
C GLY A 356 -13.77 -17.43 -19.31
N GLU A 357 -12.52 -17.56 -18.84
CA GLU A 357 -11.93 -18.81 -18.32
C GLU A 357 -11.50 -18.64 -16.85
N ASP A 358 -12.29 -17.89 -16.08
CA ASP A 358 -11.99 -17.57 -14.70
C ASP A 358 -11.93 -18.83 -13.84
N GLU A 359 -11.03 -18.85 -12.86
CA GLU A 359 -11.03 -19.86 -11.82
C GLU A 359 -12.39 -19.91 -11.11
N PRO A 360 -12.99 -21.10 -10.89
CA PRO A 360 -14.28 -21.21 -10.24
C PRO A 360 -14.28 -20.67 -8.80
N ILE A 361 -15.08 -19.63 -8.56
CA ILE A 361 -15.11 -18.90 -7.28
C ILE A 361 -15.63 -19.74 -6.10
N PHE A 362 -16.65 -20.58 -6.32
CA PHE A 362 -17.31 -21.33 -5.23
C PHE A 362 -16.46 -22.46 -4.65
N PRO A 363 -15.74 -23.28 -5.45
CA PRO A 363 -14.77 -24.21 -4.91
C PRO A 363 -13.71 -23.54 -4.02
N LEU A 364 -13.21 -22.37 -4.44
CA LEU A 364 -12.25 -21.59 -3.65
C LEU A 364 -12.87 -21.09 -2.34
N LYS A 365 -14.08 -20.54 -2.42
CA LYS A 365 -14.87 -20.09 -1.26
C LYS A 365 -15.02 -21.20 -0.22
N ASN A 366 -15.38 -22.41 -0.64
CA ASN A 366 -15.58 -23.54 0.27
C ASN A 366 -14.28 -23.91 1.00
N LYS A 367 -13.14 -23.94 0.30
CA LYS A 367 -11.82 -24.18 0.92
C LYS A 367 -11.48 -23.12 1.97
N LEU A 368 -11.75 -21.84 1.68
CA LEU A 368 -11.51 -20.74 2.63
C LEU A 368 -12.42 -20.84 3.87
N GLN A 369 -13.67 -21.27 3.68
CA GLN A 369 -14.59 -21.52 4.79
C GLN A 369 -14.13 -22.71 5.66
N GLU A 370 -13.59 -23.78 5.07
CA GLU A 370 -13.01 -24.91 5.81
C GLU A 370 -11.80 -24.51 6.67
N ILE A 371 -11.01 -23.52 6.21
CA ILE A 371 -9.90 -22.90 6.97
C ILE A 371 -10.42 -22.00 8.11
N GLY A 372 -11.73 -21.68 8.11
CA GLY A 372 -12.38 -20.80 9.07
C GLY A 372 -12.23 -19.32 8.76
N ALA A 373 -11.82 -18.95 7.54
CA ALA A 373 -11.73 -17.55 7.13
C ALA A 373 -13.11 -16.89 7.13
N ILE A 374 -13.15 -15.60 7.46
CA ILE A 374 -14.40 -14.86 7.63
C ILE A 374 -14.80 -14.28 6.28
N GLU A 375 -15.96 -14.69 5.74
CA GLU A 375 -16.47 -14.12 4.50
C GLU A 375 -16.80 -12.62 4.70
N ALA A 376 -16.06 -11.76 3.98
CA ALA A 376 -16.18 -10.30 4.08
C ALA A 376 -17.49 -9.80 3.45
N PHE A 377 -17.75 -10.27 2.23
CA PHE A 377 -18.93 -9.96 1.43
C PHE A 377 -19.23 -11.15 0.51
N PRO A 378 -20.50 -11.30 0.04
CA PRO A 378 -20.85 -12.33 -0.92
C PRO A 378 -19.99 -12.24 -2.19
N PRO A 379 -19.55 -13.36 -2.79
CA PRO A 379 -18.73 -13.34 -4.00
C PRO A 379 -19.32 -12.44 -5.09
N LEU A 380 -18.51 -11.52 -5.62
CA LEU A 380 -18.93 -10.63 -6.69
C LEU A 380 -18.83 -11.38 -8.02
N LEU A 381 -19.98 -11.52 -8.70
CA LEU A 381 -20.08 -12.23 -9.97
C LEU A 381 -20.27 -11.21 -11.11
N VAL A 382 -19.53 -11.39 -12.21
CA VAL A 382 -19.62 -10.49 -13.37
C VAL A 382 -20.74 -11.01 -14.28
N LYS A 383 -21.93 -10.41 -14.18
CA LYS A 383 -23.10 -10.73 -15.01
C LYS A 383 -23.41 -9.56 -15.95
N ASP A 384 -23.13 -9.74 -17.25
CA ASP A 384 -23.40 -8.83 -18.39
C ASP A 384 -23.21 -7.30 -18.17
N ASN A 385 -22.05 -6.81 -18.61
CA ASN A 385 -21.66 -5.52 -19.21
C ASN A 385 -22.19 -4.13 -18.74
N SER A 386 -23.07 -3.98 -17.76
CA SER A 386 -23.32 -2.62 -17.24
C SER A 386 -22.21 -2.20 -16.27
N HIS A 387 -21.12 -1.64 -16.78
CA HIS A 387 -19.95 -1.21 -15.99
C HIS A 387 -20.31 -0.38 -14.74
N GLN A 388 -21.29 0.52 -14.85
CA GLN A 388 -21.70 1.40 -13.74
C GLN A 388 -22.32 0.66 -12.54
N SER A 389 -22.95 -0.50 -12.72
CA SER A 389 -23.49 -1.28 -11.60
C SER A 389 -22.42 -2.08 -10.88
N LEU A 390 -21.46 -2.63 -11.64
CA LEU A 390 -20.34 -3.39 -11.09
C LEU A 390 -19.40 -2.52 -10.28
N ASP A 391 -19.11 -1.30 -10.75
CA ASP A 391 -18.29 -0.32 -10.02
C ASP A 391 -18.87 -0.02 -8.65
N LEU A 392 -20.18 0.26 -8.60
CA LEU A 392 -20.88 0.54 -7.36
C LEU A 392 -20.85 -0.67 -6.40
N ILE A 393 -21.12 -1.86 -6.93
CA ILE A 393 -21.12 -3.09 -6.13
C ILE A 393 -19.72 -3.39 -5.56
N ALA A 394 -18.67 -3.18 -6.36
CA ALA A 394 -17.28 -3.37 -5.94
C ALA A 394 -16.86 -2.35 -4.85
N ASP A 395 -17.22 -1.08 -5.03
CA ASP A 395 -17.00 -0.03 -4.03
C ASP A 395 -17.77 -0.28 -2.73
N GLU A 396 -19.03 -0.75 -2.81
CA GLU A 396 -19.83 -1.16 -1.65
C GLU A 396 -19.18 -2.34 -0.91
N ALA A 397 -18.70 -3.35 -1.65
CA ALA A 397 -18.03 -4.52 -1.08
C ALA A 397 -16.73 -4.14 -0.33
N GLY A 398 -15.92 -3.25 -0.92
CA GLY A 398 -14.74 -2.70 -0.25
C GLY A 398 -15.09 -1.90 1.01
N THR A 399 -16.15 -1.10 0.95
CA THR A 399 -16.63 -0.30 2.08
C THR A 399 -17.12 -1.18 3.23
N ASP A 400 -17.89 -2.22 2.94
CA ASP A 400 -18.40 -3.18 3.93
C ASP A 400 -17.25 -3.92 4.65
N LEU A 401 -16.22 -4.34 3.91
CA LEU A 401 -15.01 -4.94 4.47
C LEU A 401 -14.24 -3.93 5.33
N GLY A 402 -14.07 -2.71 4.84
CA GLY A 402 -13.40 -1.63 5.57
C GLY A 402 -14.05 -1.34 6.93
N GLN A 403 -15.37 -1.21 6.95
CA GLN A 403 -16.16 -1.03 8.19
C GLN A 403 -16.01 -2.21 9.16
N TRP A 404 -16.00 -3.44 8.63
CA TRP A 404 -15.83 -4.63 9.47
C TRP A 404 -14.47 -4.64 10.16
N LEU A 405 -13.42 -4.31 9.40
CA LEU A 405 -12.04 -4.25 9.88
C LEU A 405 -11.78 -3.11 10.87
N SER A 406 -12.39 -1.94 10.66
CA SER A 406 -12.20 -0.76 11.52
C SER A 406 -13.06 -0.76 12.78
N ARG A 407 -14.07 -1.65 12.87
CA ARG A 407 -15.10 -1.67 13.93
C ARG A 407 -14.55 -1.56 15.35
N GLU A 408 -13.52 -2.32 15.71
CA GLU A 408 -12.96 -2.29 17.06
C GLU A 408 -12.25 -0.96 17.38
N LYS A 409 -11.55 -0.39 16.40
CA LYS A 409 -10.88 0.91 16.49
C LYS A 409 -11.92 2.01 16.72
N THR A 410 -13.00 2.01 15.93
CA THR A 410 -14.12 2.94 16.06
C THR A 410 -14.79 2.83 17.44
N ILE A 411 -15.05 1.62 17.94
CA ILE A 411 -15.63 1.42 19.29
C ILE A 411 -14.71 1.97 20.39
N LYS A 412 -13.39 1.78 20.29
CA LYS A 412 -12.43 2.31 21.27
C LYS A 412 -12.40 3.84 21.26
N GLN A 413 -12.41 4.45 20.07
CA GLN A 413 -12.46 5.92 19.92
C GLN A 413 -13.75 6.50 20.50
N ILE A 414 -14.91 5.91 20.20
CA ILE A 414 -16.21 6.33 20.76
C ILE A 414 -16.18 6.32 22.29
N LYS A 415 -15.61 5.26 22.92
CA LYS A 415 -15.50 5.16 24.39
C LYS A 415 -14.58 6.21 25.03
N SER A 416 -13.75 6.90 24.25
CA SER A 416 -12.80 7.90 24.75
C SER A 416 -13.36 9.33 24.83
N ILE A 417 -14.56 9.58 24.28
CA ILE A 417 -15.20 10.89 24.26
C ILE A 417 -15.87 11.19 25.62
N ASN A 418 -15.93 12.47 26.01
CA ASN A 418 -16.57 12.90 27.26
C ASN A 418 -18.09 12.62 27.25
N ASN A 419 -18.53 11.77 28.18
CA ASN A 419 -19.90 11.29 28.35
C ASN A 419 -20.97 12.41 28.46
N ASP A 420 -20.63 13.57 29.03
CA ASP A 420 -21.60 14.65 29.19
C ASP A 420 -21.85 15.43 27.89
N LEU A 421 -20.80 15.57 27.07
CA LEU A 421 -20.93 16.16 25.74
C LEU A 421 -21.78 15.28 24.82
N GLU A 422 -21.60 13.96 24.88
CA GLU A 422 -22.39 13.01 24.10
C GLU A 422 -23.89 13.09 24.42
N LYS A 423 -24.23 13.17 25.71
CA LYS A 423 -25.62 13.31 26.16
C LYS A 423 -26.22 14.62 25.70
N ALA A 424 -25.47 15.71 25.74
CA ALA A 424 -25.91 17.01 25.25
C ALA A 424 -26.21 16.97 23.75
N LEU A 425 -25.30 16.40 22.93
CA LEU A 425 -25.52 16.20 21.51
C LEU A 425 -26.73 15.29 21.22
N GLY A 426 -26.95 14.27 22.06
CA GLY A 426 -28.13 13.39 21.97
C GLY A 426 -29.47 14.11 22.15
N ARG A 427 -29.48 15.34 22.71
CA ARG A 427 -30.70 16.15 22.85
C ARG A 427 -31.12 16.88 21.57
N VAL A 428 -30.29 16.87 20.53
CA VAL A 428 -30.67 17.38 19.21
C VAL A 428 -31.67 16.41 18.56
N SER A 429 -32.96 16.78 18.59
CA SER A 429 -34.05 16.01 18.01
C SER A 429 -34.24 16.32 16.54
N THR A 430 -34.55 15.28 15.76
CA THR A 430 -34.78 15.39 14.33
C THR A 430 -35.87 14.42 13.89
N GLY A 431 -36.51 14.68 12.75
CA GLY A 431 -37.48 13.74 12.18
C GLY A 431 -36.81 12.45 11.68
N LEU A 432 -37.63 11.43 11.44
CA LEU A 432 -37.23 10.18 10.80
C LEU A 432 -37.71 10.16 9.35
N TYR A 433 -36.77 9.87 8.46
CA TYR A 433 -36.96 9.90 7.03
C TYR A 433 -36.35 8.65 6.37
N LEU A 434 -36.78 8.36 5.15
CA LEU A 434 -36.15 7.40 4.25
C LEU A 434 -35.79 8.08 2.94
N ILE A 435 -34.51 8.06 2.59
CA ILE A 435 -34.01 8.49 1.28
C ILE A 435 -34.13 7.28 0.36
N THR A 436 -34.73 7.47 -0.80
CA THR A 436 -34.83 6.47 -1.86
C THR A 436 -34.35 7.08 -3.17
N SER A 437 -33.51 6.37 -3.91
CA SER A 437 -33.00 6.84 -5.20
C SER A 437 -33.00 5.72 -6.21
N GLN A 438 -33.21 6.08 -7.47
CA GLN A 438 -33.09 5.21 -8.64
C GLN A 438 -32.11 5.85 -9.63
N LYS A 439 -31.09 5.10 -10.05
CA LYS A 439 -30.11 5.52 -11.05
C LYS A 439 -29.89 4.37 -12.03
N ALA A 440 -30.33 4.55 -13.27
CA ALA A 440 -30.44 3.46 -14.26
C ALA A 440 -31.19 2.26 -13.65
N ASP A 441 -30.61 1.06 -13.67
CA ASP A 441 -31.23 -0.16 -13.11
C ASP A 441 -30.96 -0.36 -11.60
N LEU A 442 -30.23 0.57 -10.97
CA LEU A 442 -29.84 0.48 -9.56
C LEU A 442 -30.78 1.29 -8.67
N SER A 443 -31.15 0.70 -7.55
CA SER A 443 -32.00 1.34 -6.54
C SER A 443 -31.32 1.29 -5.18
N SER A 444 -31.43 2.38 -4.41
CA SER A 444 -30.87 2.45 -3.06
C SER A 444 -31.85 3.09 -2.08
N ALA A 445 -31.70 2.72 -0.81
CA ALA A 445 -32.50 3.24 0.28
C ALA A 445 -31.67 3.40 1.55
N MET A 446 -31.90 4.48 2.29
CA MET A 446 -31.21 4.78 3.54
C MET A 446 -32.14 5.45 4.55
N VAL A 447 -32.14 4.96 5.79
CA VAL A 447 -32.77 5.66 6.92
C VAL A 447 -31.97 6.92 7.21
N ALA A 448 -32.63 8.07 7.19
CA ALA A 448 -32.01 9.35 7.49
C ALA A 448 -32.69 9.99 8.71
N SER A 449 -31.87 10.54 9.59
CA SER A 449 -32.34 11.34 10.72
C SER A 449 -31.68 12.71 10.80
N TRP A 450 -30.66 13.03 9.99
CA TRP A 450 -30.05 14.37 9.99
C TRP A 450 -30.52 15.15 8.78
N VAL A 451 -31.77 15.60 8.84
CA VAL A 451 -32.44 16.35 7.78
C VAL A 451 -32.99 17.64 8.35
N THR A 452 -32.77 18.75 7.64
CA THR A 452 -33.35 20.05 7.98
C THR A 452 -33.75 20.81 6.72
N GLN A 453 -34.78 21.64 6.81
CA GLN A 453 -35.01 22.65 5.77
C GLN A 453 -33.86 23.66 5.84
N ALA A 454 -33.26 23.95 4.68
CA ALA A 454 -32.06 24.76 4.58
C ALA A 454 -32.31 26.12 3.89
N SER A 455 -33.35 26.23 3.06
CA SER A 455 -33.59 27.42 2.26
C SER A 455 -35.05 27.59 1.81
N LEU A 456 -35.39 28.84 1.46
CA LEU A 456 -36.69 29.24 0.90
C LEU A 456 -36.63 29.67 -0.57
N ASN A 457 -35.45 30.09 -1.06
CA ASN A 457 -35.25 30.50 -2.45
C ASN A 457 -33.87 30.06 -2.96
N PRO A 458 -33.77 29.00 -3.77
CA PRO A 458 -34.84 28.02 -4.04
C PRO A 458 -35.26 27.28 -2.76
N LEU A 459 -36.42 26.60 -2.76
CA LEU A 459 -36.79 25.70 -1.68
C LEU A 459 -35.75 24.58 -1.58
N GLY A 460 -35.24 24.30 -0.39
CA GLY A 460 -34.18 23.31 -0.24
C GLY A 460 -34.05 22.71 1.15
N VAL A 461 -33.43 21.54 1.17
CA VAL A 461 -33.15 20.73 2.36
C VAL A 461 -31.66 20.41 2.43
N ALA A 462 -31.16 20.25 3.64
CA ALA A 462 -29.82 19.71 3.89
C ALA A 462 -29.94 18.35 4.58
N ILE A 463 -29.11 17.41 4.13
CA ILE A 463 -29.07 16.04 4.64
C ILE A 463 -27.62 15.69 4.95
N ALA A 464 -27.35 15.17 6.14
CA ALA A 464 -26.03 14.65 6.46
C ALA A 464 -25.98 13.11 6.30
N VAL A 465 -24.98 12.63 5.57
CA VAL A 465 -24.82 11.22 5.17
C VAL A 465 -23.38 10.79 5.43
N ALA A 466 -23.19 9.69 6.16
CA ALA A 466 -21.85 9.15 6.44
C ALA A 466 -21.17 8.71 5.13
N LYS A 467 -19.87 8.96 5.00
CA LYS A 467 -19.09 8.72 3.76
C LYS A 467 -19.00 7.25 3.36
N ASP A 468 -19.18 6.37 4.33
CA ASP A 468 -19.13 4.91 4.21
C ASP A 468 -20.49 4.29 3.84
N ARG A 469 -21.51 5.11 3.52
CA ARG A 469 -22.81 4.61 3.08
C ARG A 469 -22.86 4.49 1.56
N ALA A 470 -23.32 3.33 1.09
CA ALA A 470 -23.72 3.08 -0.30
C ALA A 470 -24.54 4.21 -0.95
N MET A 471 -25.40 4.88 -0.18
CA MET A 471 -26.23 6.00 -0.66
C MET A 471 -25.43 7.19 -1.20
N VAL A 472 -24.15 7.36 -0.81
CA VAL A 472 -23.31 8.49 -1.25
C VAL A 472 -23.11 8.52 -2.77
N SER A 473 -23.07 7.37 -3.44
CA SER A 473 -22.94 7.28 -4.90
C SER A 473 -24.19 7.75 -5.66
N PHE A 474 -25.34 7.81 -4.99
CA PHE A 474 -26.63 8.30 -5.51
C PHE A 474 -26.88 9.77 -5.16
N LEU A 475 -25.93 10.42 -4.48
CA LEU A 475 -26.06 11.79 -3.99
C LEU A 475 -24.92 12.67 -4.50
N GLN A 476 -24.53 12.51 -5.77
CA GLN A 476 -23.61 13.43 -6.45
C GLN A 476 -24.38 14.67 -6.96
N PRO A 477 -23.72 15.83 -7.17
CA PRO A 477 -24.36 16.98 -7.81
C PRO A 477 -25.07 16.61 -9.12
N GLY A 478 -26.35 16.97 -9.24
CA GLY A 478 -27.24 16.62 -10.34
C GLY A 478 -28.02 15.31 -10.16
N ASP A 479 -27.68 14.47 -9.18
CA ASP A 479 -28.47 13.28 -8.87
C ASP A 479 -29.80 13.67 -8.20
N THR A 480 -30.82 12.85 -8.43
CA THR A 480 -32.16 13.04 -7.86
C THR A 480 -32.56 11.89 -6.94
N PHE A 481 -33.36 12.20 -5.93
CA PHE A 481 -33.89 11.22 -4.98
C PHE A 481 -35.24 11.64 -4.41
N VAL A 482 -35.89 10.74 -3.68
CA VAL A 482 -37.11 11.03 -2.91
C VAL A 482 -36.79 10.96 -1.42
N LEU A 483 -37.16 12.02 -0.70
CA LEU A 483 -37.16 12.05 0.76
C LEU A 483 -38.57 11.67 1.26
N ASN A 484 -38.70 10.49 1.83
CA ASN A 484 -39.94 9.98 2.41
C ASN A 484 -39.98 10.32 3.90
N VAL A 485 -40.98 11.10 4.31
CA VAL A 485 -41.21 11.47 5.71
C VAL A 485 -41.96 10.34 6.40
N LEU A 486 -41.44 9.80 7.50
CA LEU A 486 -42.08 8.69 8.20
C LEU A 486 -43.11 9.20 9.21
N ALA A 487 -44.20 8.46 9.38
CA ALA A 487 -45.24 8.82 10.34
C ALA A 487 -45.05 8.13 11.69
N GLU A 488 -45.36 8.85 12.76
CA GLU A 488 -45.16 8.39 14.14
C GLU A 488 -45.91 7.09 14.48
N ASP A 489 -47.07 6.86 13.86
CA ASP A 489 -47.93 5.73 14.14
C ASP A 489 -47.54 4.42 13.39
N ASN A 490 -46.63 4.47 12.41
CA ASN A 490 -46.31 3.31 11.57
C ASN A 490 -44.83 3.13 11.16
N TYR A 491 -43.94 4.07 11.51
CA TYR A 491 -42.55 4.08 11.03
C TYR A 491 -41.73 2.83 11.38
N GLN A 492 -42.05 2.14 12.49
CA GLN A 492 -41.24 1.03 13.02
C GLN A 492 -41.08 -0.12 12.01
N LYS A 493 -42.12 -0.41 11.23
CA LYS A 493 -42.08 -1.45 10.19
C LYS A 493 -41.06 -1.11 9.11
N LEU A 494 -41.07 0.13 8.63
CA LEU A 494 -40.16 0.62 7.58
C LEU A 494 -38.72 0.65 8.09
N ILE A 495 -38.49 1.18 9.30
CA ILE A 495 -37.15 1.17 9.91
C ILE A 495 -36.61 -0.26 10.06
N LYS A 496 -37.41 -1.18 10.62
CA LYS A 496 -36.99 -2.58 10.79
C LYS A 496 -36.66 -3.27 9.47
N HIS A 497 -37.28 -2.85 8.37
CA HIS A 497 -36.96 -3.36 7.03
C HIS A 497 -35.63 -2.81 6.53
N PHE A 498 -35.47 -1.49 6.50
CA PHE A 498 -34.31 -0.84 5.89
C PHE A 498 -33.03 -0.82 6.77
N LEU A 499 -33.12 -1.22 8.03
CA LEU A 499 -31.95 -1.48 8.88
C LEU A 499 -31.37 -2.91 8.74
N LYS A 500 -32.03 -3.80 8.00
CA LYS A 500 -31.45 -5.12 7.71
C LYS A 500 -30.22 -4.96 6.81
N ARG A 501 -29.24 -5.85 6.98
CA ARG A 501 -28.14 -5.97 6.01
C ARG A 501 -28.67 -6.62 4.74
N PHE A 502 -28.48 -5.94 3.63
CA PHE A 502 -28.82 -6.41 2.29
C PHE A 502 -27.52 -6.83 1.60
N SER A 503 -27.50 -7.99 0.95
CA SER A 503 -26.37 -8.38 0.11
C SER A 503 -26.20 -7.37 -1.04
N PRO A 504 -24.97 -7.10 -1.51
CA PRO A 504 -24.74 -6.25 -2.68
C PRO A 504 -25.62 -6.69 -3.86
N GLY A 505 -26.26 -5.73 -4.54
CA GLY A 505 -27.16 -5.98 -5.67
C GLY A 505 -28.55 -6.55 -5.34
N SER A 506 -28.90 -6.80 -4.06
CA SER A 506 -30.24 -7.28 -3.69
C SER A 506 -31.32 -6.19 -3.78
N ASN A 507 -32.57 -6.59 -4.07
CA ASN A 507 -33.70 -5.66 -4.12
C ASN A 507 -34.11 -5.22 -2.70
N ARG A 508 -33.67 -4.02 -2.31
CA ARG A 508 -33.95 -3.43 -0.98
C ARG A 508 -35.43 -3.14 -0.72
N PHE A 509 -36.27 -3.13 -1.77
CA PHE A 509 -37.69 -2.79 -1.69
C PHE A 509 -38.61 -4.02 -1.70
N GLU A 510 -38.06 -5.24 -1.68
CA GLU A 510 -38.87 -6.45 -1.64
C GLU A 510 -39.85 -6.45 -0.45
N GLY A 511 -41.15 -6.67 -0.73
CA GLY A 511 -42.20 -6.64 0.28
C GLY A 511 -42.61 -5.24 0.75
N ILE A 512 -42.07 -4.17 0.18
CA ILE A 512 -42.44 -2.78 0.43
C ILE A 512 -43.25 -2.24 -0.75
N LYS A 513 -44.45 -1.71 -0.47
CA LYS A 513 -45.28 -1.10 -1.50
C LYS A 513 -44.74 0.29 -1.85
N THR A 514 -44.47 0.51 -3.13
CA THR A 514 -43.93 1.78 -3.64
C THR A 514 -44.75 2.33 -4.81
N TYR A 515 -44.60 3.62 -5.05
CA TYR A 515 -45.06 4.34 -6.24
C TYR A 515 -43.84 4.99 -6.92
N THR A 516 -43.91 5.25 -8.22
CA THR A 516 -42.81 5.92 -8.94
C THR A 516 -43.00 7.44 -8.92
N ALA A 517 -41.98 8.19 -8.48
CA ALA A 517 -41.95 9.66 -8.54
C ALA A 517 -41.67 10.18 -9.96
N ASN A 518 -41.76 11.50 -10.18
CA ASN A 518 -41.44 12.09 -11.48
C ASN A 518 -39.95 11.92 -11.83
N ASN A 519 -39.08 11.97 -10.83
CA ASN A 519 -37.65 11.67 -10.96
C ASN A 519 -37.31 10.17 -11.02
N GLY A 520 -38.31 9.29 -11.13
CA GLY A 520 -38.14 7.84 -11.23
C GLY A 520 -37.85 7.13 -9.91
N SER A 521 -37.54 7.86 -8.83
CA SER A 521 -37.19 7.25 -7.54
C SER A 521 -38.44 6.71 -6.79
N PRO A 522 -38.31 5.67 -5.94
CA PRO A 522 -39.45 5.08 -5.24
C PRO A 522 -40.03 5.97 -4.14
N ILE A 523 -41.34 6.25 -4.19
CA ILE A 523 -42.12 6.81 -3.08
C ILE A 523 -42.67 5.65 -2.25
N LEU A 524 -42.49 5.68 -0.94
CA LEU A 524 -43.03 4.65 -0.04
C LEU A 524 -44.52 4.88 0.22
N ALA A 525 -45.36 3.87 -0.02
CA ALA A 525 -46.81 4.00 0.13
C ALA A 525 -47.24 4.31 1.57
N ASP A 526 -46.47 3.82 2.55
CA ASP A 526 -46.74 4.00 3.98
C ASP A 526 -46.15 5.32 4.55
N ALA A 527 -45.50 6.16 3.72
CA ALA A 527 -44.92 7.44 4.14
C ALA A 527 -46.00 8.51 4.44
N LEU A 528 -45.70 9.40 5.38
CA LEU A 528 -46.53 10.56 5.74
C LEU A 528 -46.59 11.57 4.58
N ALA A 529 -45.44 11.85 4.00
CA ALA A 529 -45.23 12.78 2.91
C ALA A 529 -44.01 12.34 2.10
N TYR A 530 -43.91 12.83 0.86
CA TYR A 530 -42.71 12.67 0.06
C TYR A 530 -42.30 14.01 -0.55
N ILE A 531 -41.01 14.13 -0.80
CA ILE A 531 -40.38 15.31 -1.39
C ILE A 531 -39.40 14.82 -2.46
N GLU A 532 -39.54 15.32 -3.69
CA GLU A 532 -38.58 15.06 -4.77
C GLU A 532 -37.46 16.10 -4.71
N CYS A 533 -36.23 15.61 -4.56
CA CYS A 533 -35.04 16.41 -4.35
C CYS A 533 -34.04 16.24 -5.50
N GLU A 534 -33.31 17.31 -5.79
CA GLU A 534 -32.14 17.31 -6.69
C GLU A 534 -30.92 17.81 -5.92
N VAL A 535 -29.82 17.08 -5.97
CA VAL A 535 -28.58 17.43 -5.26
C VAL A 535 -27.89 18.59 -5.97
N THR A 536 -27.65 19.68 -5.24
CA THR A 536 -26.99 20.87 -5.78
C THR A 536 -25.52 20.92 -5.41
N SER A 537 -25.18 20.63 -4.15
CA SER A 537 -23.79 20.72 -3.66
C SER A 537 -23.56 19.86 -2.43
N ARG A 538 -22.28 19.66 -2.09
CA ARG A 538 -21.86 18.92 -0.90
C ARG A 538 -20.75 19.64 -0.14
N LEU A 539 -20.75 19.46 1.17
CA LEU A 539 -19.72 19.94 2.08
C LEU A 539 -19.11 18.74 2.83
N ASP A 540 -17.78 18.67 2.85
CA ASP A 540 -17.04 17.68 3.63
C ASP A 540 -17.00 18.09 5.11
N CYS A 541 -17.47 17.21 6.00
CA CYS A 541 -17.46 17.42 7.44
C CYS A 541 -16.62 16.38 8.19
N GLY A 542 -15.68 15.71 7.52
CA GLY A 542 -14.87 14.64 8.10
C GLY A 542 -15.42 13.26 7.76
N ASP A 543 -16.20 12.66 8.65
CA ASP A 543 -16.81 11.33 8.47
C ASP A 543 -18.16 11.36 7.73
N HIS A 544 -18.73 12.55 7.53
CA HIS A 544 -20.00 12.78 6.83
C HIS A 544 -19.86 13.81 5.70
N TRP A 545 -20.72 13.65 4.69
CA TRP A 545 -21.10 14.71 3.76
C TRP A 545 -22.35 15.44 4.25
N VAL A 546 -22.37 16.76 4.21
CA VAL A 546 -23.62 17.54 4.23
C VAL A 546 -24.01 17.84 2.79
N VAL A 547 -25.13 17.28 2.36
CA VAL A 547 -25.66 17.37 1.00
C VAL A 547 -26.79 18.40 0.98
N TYR A 548 -26.62 19.47 0.20
CA TYR A 548 -27.64 20.48 -0.02
C TYR A 548 -28.41 20.17 -1.31
N CYS A 549 -29.74 20.19 -1.21
CA CYS A 549 -30.63 19.76 -2.28
C CYS A 549 -31.74 20.79 -2.49
N THR A 550 -32.09 21.05 -3.75
CA THR A 550 -33.27 21.81 -4.13
C THR A 550 -34.50 20.92 -4.24
N VAL A 551 -35.67 21.48 -3.96
CA VAL A 551 -36.95 20.78 -3.92
C VAL A 551 -37.93 21.44 -4.88
N ASN A 552 -38.49 20.64 -5.78
CA ASN A 552 -39.44 21.12 -6.81
C ASN A 552 -40.84 20.52 -6.68
N THR A 553 -40.97 19.33 -6.08
CA THR A 553 -42.25 18.60 -5.95
C THR A 553 -42.37 17.97 -4.57
N GLY A 554 -43.55 17.98 -3.98
CA GLY A 554 -43.83 17.24 -2.76
C GLY A 554 -45.32 17.15 -2.46
N ARG A 555 -45.73 16.13 -1.69
CA ARG A 555 -47.12 15.93 -1.29
C ARG A 555 -47.22 15.28 0.09
N VAL A 556 -48.20 15.70 0.86
CA VAL A 556 -48.60 15.05 2.11
C VAL A 556 -49.71 14.04 1.82
N ALA A 557 -49.52 12.79 2.26
CA ALA A 557 -50.48 11.71 2.08
C ALA A 557 -51.51 11.65 3.21
N ARG A 558 -51.11 11.98 4.45
CA ARG A 558 -51.97 12.01 5.64
C ARG A 558 -51.78 13.31 6.40
N LEU A 559 -52.83 14.13 6.52
CA LEU A 559 -52.74 15.47 7.11
C LEU A 559 -52.77 15.46 8.65
N ASP A 560 -53.42 14.45 9.24
CA ASP A 560 -53.70 14.42 10.69
C ASP A 560 -52.68 13.62 11.51
N VAL A 561 -51.56 13.21 10.90
CA VAL A 561 -50.55 12.35 11.53
C VAL A 561 -49.22 13.10 11.64
N LEU A 562 -48.56 12.96 12.79
CA LEU A 562 -47.28 13.62 13.06
C LEU A 562 -46.11 12.87 12.41
N THR A 563 -45.04 13.62 12.13
CA THR A 563 -43.75 13.06 11.69
C THR A 563 -43.13 12.29 12.85
N ALA A 564 -42.64 11.08 12.58
CA ALA A 564 -41.88 10.31 13.56
C ALA A 564 -40.58 11.06 13.93
N VAL A 565 -40.24 11.11 15.22
CA VAL A 565 -39.05 11.81 15.72
C VAL A 565 -38.03 10.81 16.26
N HIS A 566 -36.76 11.02 15.93
CA HIS A 566 -35.65 10.25 16.50
C HIS A 566 -35.15 10.89 17.79
N HIS A 567 -35.40 10.24 18.94
CA HIS A 567 -34.85 10.65 20.22
C HIS A 567 -33.63 9.80 20.58
N ARG A 568 -32.46 10.44 20.61
CA ARG A 568 -31.19 9.79 20.97
C ARG A 568 -30.85 10.02 22.44
N LYS A 569 -30.13 9.06 23.03
CA LYS A 569 -29.55 9.22 24.39
C LYS A 569 -28.14 9.81 24.36
N VAL A 570 -27.44 9.64 23.24
CA VAL A 570 -26.06 10.03 22.97
C VAL A 570 -25.92 10.41 21.50
N GLY A 571 -25.08 11.39 21.18
CA GLY A 571 -25.04 12.02 19.84
C GLY A 571 -23.95 11.54 18.87
N ASN A 572 -23.00 10.70 19.32
CA ASN A 572 -21.81 10.32 18.54
C ASN A 572 -21.90 8.96 17.83
N HIS A 573 -23.06 8.30 17.87
CA HIS A 573 -23.32 7.10 17.08
C HIS A 573 -24.82 6.98 16.76
N TYR A 574 -25.13 6.17 15.73
CA TYR A 574 -26.48 5.93 15.23
C TYR A 574 -27.24 4.86 16.02
#